data_AF-A0A4Y7L7C3-F1
#
_entry.id   AF-A0A4Y7L7C3-F1
#
_cell.length_a   1.000
_cell.length_b   1.000
_cell.length_c   1.000
_cell.angle_alpha   90.00
_cell.angle_beta   90.00
_cell.angle_gamma   90.00
#
_symmetry.space_group_name_H-M   'P 1'
#
loop_
_entity.id
_entity.type
_entity.pdbx_description
1 polymer ?
#
loop_
_entity_poly.entity_id
_entity_poly.type
_entity_poly.pdbx_seq_one_letter_code
_entity_poly.pdbx_strand_id
1 'polypeptide(L)'
;MVGGLLGLGGGFILGPLFLEMGIPPQVSSATAIFAMTFSASMAVIEYHLQHRFPVPYALYFMGVAVLAALAGQHVVRKVIKSLGRTSIIIFILAFTIFISAIFLGGTGIANIIVKIHQKEYMGFENLCKA
;
A
#
# COMPACT_ATOMS: atom_id res chain seq x y z
N MET A 1 6.61 -4.20 7.55
CA MET A 1 6.90 -2.75 7.70
C MET A 1 6.75 -1.99 6.38
N VAL A 2 7.35 -2.43 5.26
CA VAL A 2 7.33 -1.69 3.97
C VAL A 2 5.92 -1.41 3.44
N GLY A 3 4.99 -2.39 3.53
CA GLY A 3 3.61 -2.20 3.07
C GLY A 3 2.82 -1.10 3.81
N GLY A 4 3.10 -0.89 5.11
CA GLY A 4 2.46 0.17 5.89
C GLY A 4 3.00 1.56 5.56
N LEU A 5 4.30 1.68 5.25
CA LEU A 5 4.93 2.94 4.83
C LEU A 5 4.53 3.37 3.42
N LEU A 6 4.28 2.41 2.52
CA LEU A 6 3.81 2.66 1.16
C LEU A 6 2.32 3.02 1.08
N GLY A 7 1.60 3.02 2.21
CA GLY A 7 0.15 3.26 2.22
C GLY A 7 -0.67 2.16 1.55
N LEU A 8 -0.04 1.02 1.24
CA LEU A 8 -0.69 -0.20 0.75
C LEU A 8 -1.28 -0.98 1.92
N GLY A 9 -1.96 -0.28 2.84
CA GLY A 9 -2.89 -0.93 3.77
C GLY A 9 -3.84 -1.80 2.96
N GLY A 10 -4.42 -2.85 3.54
CA GLY A 10 -5.09 -3.96 2.84
C GLY A 10 -6.15 -3.63 1.76
N GLY A 11 -6.44 -2.36 1.45
CA GLY A 11 -7.15 -1.87 0.27
C GLY A 11 -6.63 -2.37 -1.08
N PHE A 12 -5.34 -2.68 -1.23
CA PHE A 12 -4.84 -3.35 -2.45
C PHE A 12 -5.42 -4.75 -2.65
N ILE A 13 -5.67 -5.48 -1.55
CA ILE A 13 -6.29 -6.81 -1.56
C ILE A 13 -7.82 -6.69 -1.60
N LEU A 14 -8.38 -5.76 -0.81
CA LEU A 14 -9.83 -5.55 -0.71
C LEU A 14 -10.42 -4.96 -2.00
N GLY A 15 -9.69 -4.12 -2.74
CA GLY A 15 -10.14 -3.49 -3.98
C GLY A 15 -10.58 -4.49 -5.07
N PRO A 16 -9.71 -5.41 -5.53
CA PRO A 16 -10.08 -6.43 -6.50
C PRO A 16 -11.10 -7.42 -5.94
N LEU A 17 -11.03 -7.79 -4.66
CA LEU A 17 -11.99 -8.68 -4.00
C LEU A 17 -13.43 -8.12 -4.08
N PHE A 18 -13.60 -6.82 -3.86
CA PHE A 18 -14.91 -6.17 -3.97
C PHE A 18 -15.42 -6.03 -5.41
N LEU A 19 -14.50 -5.93 -6.39
CA LEU A 19 -14.84 -5.98 -7.81
C LEU A 19 -15.28 -7.38 -8.24
N GLU A 20 -14.67 -8.44 -7.70
CA GLU A 20 -15.10 -9.83 -7.92
C GLU A 20 -16.50 -10.12 -7.33
N MET A 21 -16.85 -9.46 -6.22
CA MET A 21 -18.20 -9.54 -5.63
C MET A 21 -19.24 -8.66 -6.35
N GLY A 22 -18.90 -8.01 -7.46
CA GLY A 22 -19.83 -7.20 -8.26
C GLY A 22 -20.28 -5.89 -7.60
N ILE A 23 -19.58 -5.44 -6.55
CA ILE A 23 -19.93 -4.21 -5.82
C ILE A 23 -19.41 -2.99 -6.58
N PRO A 24 -20.20 -1.90 -6.71
CA PRO A 24 -19.73 -0.69 -7.39
C PRO A 24 -18.45 -0.15 -6.72
N PRO A 25 -17.44 0.24 -7.50
CA PRO A 25 -16.11 0.60 -6.99
C PRO A 25 -16.13 1.80 -6.03
N GLN A 26 -17.18 2.61 -6.10
CA GLN A 26 -17.35 3.83 -5.31
C GLN A 26 -17.63 3.55 -3.83
N VAL A 27 -18.43 2.53 -3.51
CA VAL A 27 -18.70 2.14 -2.11
C VAL A 27 -17.59 1.24 -1.56
N SER A 28 -17.03 0.37 -2.40
CA SER A 28 -15.89 -0.48 -2.05
C SER A 28 -14.67 0.35 -1.65
N SER A 29 -14.36 1.39 -2.44
CA SER A 29 -13.24 2.30 -2.16
C SER A 29 -13.42 3.01 -0.81
N ALA A 30 -14.63 3.48 -0.49
CA ALA A 30 -14.92 4.13 0.78
C ALA A 30 -14.70 3.17 1.97
N THR A 31 -15.19 1.93 1.88
CA THR A 31 -14.99 0.90 2.91
C THR A 31 -13.52 0.55 3.10
N ALA A 32 -12.77 0.40 2.00
CA ALA A 32 -11.34 0.10 2.05
C ALA A 32 -10.54 1.23 2.71
N ILE A 33 -10.84 2.49 2.37
CA ILE A 33 -10.20 3.66 2.99
C ILE A 33 -10.50 3.71 4.49
N PHE A 34 -11.74 3.46 4.88
CA PHE A 34 -12.13 3.42 6.30
C PHE A 34 -11.36 2.35 7.08
N ALA A 35 -11.33 1.11 6.58
CA ALA A 35 -10.59 0.02 7.19
C ALA A 35 -9.08 0.31 7.29
N MET A 36 -8.50 0.92 6.25
CA MET A 36 -7.10 1.36 6.25
C MET A 36 -6.82 2.44 7.29
N THR A 37 -7.67 3.47 7.41
CA THR A 37 -7.51 4.51 8.43
C THR A 37 -7.58 3.94 9.85
N PHE A 38 -8.48 2.98 10.08
CA PHE A 38 -8.59 2.32 11.38
C PHE A 38 -7.33 1.50 11.70
N SER A 39 -6.85 0.67 10.77
CA SER A 39 -5.62 -0.10 10.94
C SER A 39 -4.38 0.79 11.14
N ALA A 40 -4.28 1.90 10.40
CA ALA A 40 -3.21 2.88 10.57
C ALA A 40 -3.23 3.54 11.95
N SER A 41 -4.42 3.87 12.49
CA SER A 41 -4.56 4.43 13.84
C SER A 41 -4.08 3.47 14.93
N MET A 42 -4.41 2.18 14.82
CA MET A 42 -3.90 1.14 15.71
C MET A 42 -2.38 1.03 15.65
N ALA A 43 -1.81 1.02 14.44
CA ALA A 43 -0.37 0.94 14.25
C ALA A 43 0.37 2.13 14.88
N VAL A 44 -0.19 3.34 14.82
CA VAL A 44 0.38 4.52 15.49
C VAL A 44 0.37 4.35 17.01
N ILE A 45 -0.71 3.82 17.59
CA ILE A 45 -0.81 3.57 19.03
C ILE A 45 0.21 2.51 19.47
N GLU A 46 0.29 1.40 18.75
CA GLU A 46 1.25 0.31 19.02
C GLU A 46 2.68 0.83 19.02
N TYR A 47 3.04 1.61 18.00
CA TYR A 47 4.36 2.19 17.89
C TYR A 47 4.67 3.28 18.91
N HIS A 48 3.65 4.01 19.36
CA HIS A 48 3.78 4.96 20.46
C HIS A 48 4.11 4.24 21.77
N LEU A 49 3.45 3.10 22.05
CA LEU A 49 3.76 2.27 23.24
C LEU A 49 5.17 1.69 23.20
N GLN A 50 5.70 1.39 22.01
CA GLN A 50 7.01 0.77 21.87
C GLN A 50 8.20 1.74 22.06
N HIS A 51 7.95 3.01 22.39
CA HIS A 51 8.92 4.05 22.81
C HIS A 51 10.14 4.25 21.88
N ARG A 52 10.09 3.78 20.63
CA ARG A 52 11.23 3.76 19.69
C ARG A 52 11.12 4.79 18.57
N PHE A 53 10.31 5.85 18.76
CA PHE A 53 9.87 6.69 17.66
C PHE A 53 10.55 8.07 17.62
N PRO A 54 11.31 8.41 16.57
CA PRO A 54 11.67 9.79 16.26
C PRO A 54 10.42 10.53 15.75
N VAL A 55 9.62 11.05 16.69
CA VAL A 55 8.39 11.86 16.45
C VAL A 55 8.52 12.93 15.36
N PRO A 56 9.63 13.71 15.23
CA PRO A 56 9.70 14.75 14.20
C PRO A 56 9.68 14.21 12.76
N TYR A 57 10.28 13.04 12.51
CA TYR A 57 10.26 12.44 11.18
C TYR A 57 8.86 11.94 10.81
N ALA A 58 8.13 11.39 11.77
CA ALA A 58 6.76 10.92 11.56
C ALA A 58 5.83 12.06 11.12
N LEU A 59 5.92 13.20 11.81
CA LEU A 59 5.15 14.42 11.48
C LEU A 59 5.49 14.97 10.09
N TYR A 60 6.77 14.98 9.73
CA TYR A 60 7.20 15.41 8.40
C TYR A 60 6.62 14.53 7.30
N PHE A 61 6.76 13.21 7.41
CA PHE A 61 6.22 12.26 6.44
C PHE A 61 4.69 12.30 6.39
N MET A 62 4.02 12.48 7.53
CA MET A 62 2.57 12.67 7.58
C MET A 62 2.15 13.93 6.79
N GLY A 63 2.85 15.05 6.97
CA GLY A 63 2.57 16.29 6.24
C GLY A 63 2.74 16.11 4.72
N VAL A 64 3.85 15.52 4.29
CA VAL A 64 4.11 15.25 2.86
C VAL A 64 3.07 14.29 2.29
N ALA A 65 2.69 13.24 3.02
CA ALA A 65 1.69 12.27 2.59
C ALA A 65 0.30 12.90 2.44
N VAL A 66 -0.13 13.76 3.36
CA VAL A 66 -1.42 14.47 3.28
C VAL A 66 -1.44 15.40 2.07
N LEU A 67 -0.38 16.17 1.84
CA LEU A 67 -0.29 17.07 0.69
C LEU A 67 -0.32 16.29 -0.64
N ALA A 68 0.43 15.19 -0.73
CA ALA A 68 0.42 14.32 -1.91
C ALA A 68 -0.95 13.68 -2.13
N ALA A 69 -1.62 13.21 -1.07
CA ALA A 69 -2.95 12.62 -1.15
C ALA A 69 -4.01 13.63 -1.62
N LEU A 70 -3.99 14.86 -1.09
CA LEU A 70 -4.90 15.92 -1.52
C LEU A 70 -4.69 16.29 -2.99
N ALA A 71 -3.43 16.45 -3.41
CA ALA A 71 -3.09 16.74 -4.81
C ALA A 71 -3.53 15.58 -5.74
N GLY A 72 -3.23 14.33 -5.37
CA GLY A 72 -3.61 13.14 -6.12
C GLY A 72 -5.13 12.98 -6.25
N GLN A 73 -5.86 13.13 -5.13
CA GLN A 73 -7.33 13.10 -5.13
C GLN A 73 -7.92 14.18 -6.03
N HIS A 74 -7.37 15.40 -6.02
CA HIS A 74 -7.85 16.50 -6.86
C HIS A 74 -7.65 16.20 -8.36
N VAL A 75 -6.48 15.70 -8.73
CA VAL A 75 -6.16 15.30 -10.11
C VAL A 75 -7.07 14.15 -10.56
N VAL A 76 -7.17 13.09 -9.78
CA VAL A 76 -8.00 11.92 -10.10
C VAL A 76 -9.46 12.31 -10.25
N ARG A 77 -9.99 13.16 -9.35
CA ARG A 77 -11.38 13.65 -9.43
C ARG A 77 -11.62 14.49 -10.69
N LYS A 78 -10.65 15.31 -11.10
CA LYS A 78 -10.72 16.09 -12.33
C LYS A 78 -10.70 15.22 -13.59
N VAL A 79 -9.85 14.18 -13.60
CA VAL A 79 -9.78 13.19 -14.67
C VAL A 79 -11.10 12.40 -14.78
N ILE A 80 -11.66 11.93 -13.66
CA ILE A 80 -12.95 11.23 -13.64
C ILE A 80 -14.07 12.12 -14.19
N LYS A 81 -14.12 13.40 -13.78
CA LYS A 81 -15.14 14.36 -14.24
C LYS A 81 -15.02 14.66 -15.75
N SER A 82 -13.81 14.64 -16.30
CA SER A 82 -13.59 14.95 -17.72
C SER A 82 -13.89 13.79 -18.66
N LEU A 83 -13.83 12.53 -18.20
CA LEU A 83 -13.94 11.36 -19.09
C LEU A 83 -15.13 10.42 -18.83
N GLY A 84 -15.84 10.53 -17.70
CA GLY A 84 -17.23 10.03 -17.52
C GLY A 84 -17.54 8.54 -17.76
N ARG A 85 -16.57 7.67 -18.10
CA ARG A 85 -16.79 6.24 -18.39
C ARG A 85 -16.26 5.33 -17.28
N THR A 86 -17.08 4.34 -16.90
CA THR A 86 -16.79 3.33 -15.86
C THR A 86 -15.52 2.51 -16.15
N SER A 87 -15.20 2.27 -17.42
CA SER A 87 -14.01 1.51 -17.85
C SER A 87 -12.68 2.11 -17.38
N ILE A 88 -12.65 3.42 -17.09
CA ILE A 88 -11.43 4.14 -16.72
C ILE A 88 -11.04 3.85 -15.26
N ILE A 89 -12.01 3.58 -14.39
CA ILE A 89 -11.73 3.20 -12.99
C ILE A 89 -10.95 1.89 -12.96
N ILE A 90 -11.33 0.92 -13.80
CA ILE A 90 -10.65 -0.37 -13.93
C ILE A 90 -9.23 -0.17 -14.50
N PHE A 91 -9.06 0.71 -15.49
CA PHE A 91 -7.74 1.02 -16.06
C PHE A 91 -6.80 1.64 -15.02
N ILE A 92 -7.28 2.59 -14.22
CA ILE A 92 -6.51 3.18 -13.12
C ILE A 92 -6.13 2.12 -12.09
N LEU A 93 -7.07 1.26 -11.69
CA LEU A 93 -6.81 0.18 -10.75
C LEU A 93 -5.75 -0.79 -11.29
N ALA A 94 -5.87 -1.24 -12.53
CA ALA A 94 -4.89 -2.12 -13.17
C ALA A 94 -3.50 -1.47 -13.25
N PHE A 95 -3.42 -0.20 -13.63
CA PHE A 95 -2.16 0.54 -13.69
C PHE A 95 -1.51 0.69 -12.31
N THR A 96 -2.30 1.03 -11.29
CA THR A 96 -1.79 1.09 -9.91
C THR A 96 -1.28 -0.28 -9.44
N ILE A 97 -1.98 -1.36 -9.80
CA ILE A 97 -1.56 -2.72 -9.46
C ILE A 97 -0.23 -3.08 -10.11
N PHE A 98 -0.08 -2.75 -11.39
CA PHE A 98 1.14 -3.02 -12.15
C PHE A 98 2.35 -2.27 -11.57
N ILE A 99 2.21 -0.98 -11.26
CA ILE A 99 3.28 -0.19 -10.63
C ILE A 99 3.64 -0.78 -9.26
N SER A 100 2.65 -1.11 -8.42
CA SER A 100 2.92 -1.72 -7.12
C SER A 100 3.68 -3.04 -7.25
N ALA A 101 3.28 -3.91 -8.19
CA ALA A 101 3.95 -5.17 -8.44
C ALA A 101 5.43 -4.98 -8.85
N ILE A 102 5.72 -4.00 -9.70
CA ILE A 102 7.10 -3.69 -10.12
C ILE A 102 7.92 -3.18 -8.94
N PHE A 103 7.41 -2.25 -8.13
CA PHE A 103 8.15 -1.69 -6.99
C PHE A 103 8.40 -2.74 -5.90
N LEU A 104 7.39 -3.52 -5.51
CA LEU A 104 7.55 -4.59 -4.53
C LEU A 104 8.44 -5.73 -5.06
N GLY A 105 8.26 -6.12 -6.33
CA GLY A 105 9.10 -7.13 -6.96
C GLY A 105 10.55 -6.67 -7.02
N GLY A 106 10.81 -5.43 -7.45
CA GLY A 106 12.14 -4.85 -7.56
C GLY A 106 12.85 -4.75 -6.21
N THR A 107 12.17 -4.21 -5.18
CA THR A 107 12.73 -4.13 -3.82
C THR A 107 12.93 -5.50 -3.19
N GLY A 108 12.03 -6.46 -3.45
CA GLY A 108 12.18 -7.86 -3.01
C GLY A 108 13.40 -8.52 -3.61
N ILE A 109 13.58 -8.44 -4.93
CA ILE A 109 14.73 -9.01 -5.64
C ILE A 109 16.04 -8.35 -5.17
N ALA A 110 16.07 -7.01 -5.04
CA ALA A 110 17.24 -6.30 -4.55
C ALA A 110 17.64 -6.77 -3.14
N ASN A 111 16.67 -6.97 -2.25
CA ASN A 111 16.93 -7.44 -0.88
C ASN A 111 17.43 -8.90 -0.86
N ILE A 112 16.94 -9.75 -1.76
CA ILE A 112 17.40 -11.13 -1.93
C ILE A 112 18.87 -11.15 -2.37
N ILE A 113 19.25 -10.34 -3.36
CA ILE A 113 20.62 -10.26 -3.86
C ILE A 113 21.60 -9.81 -2.76
N VAL A 114 21.20 -8.81 -1.95
CA VAL A 114 22.00 -8.34 -0.81
C VAL A 114 22.18 -9.44 0.23
N LYS A 115 21.12 -10.19 0.56
CA LYS A 115 21.21 -11.32 1.49
C LYS A 115 22.11 -12.46 0.99
N ILE A 116 22.09 -12.76 -0.31
CA ILE A 116 22.98 -13.75 -0.92
C ILE A 116 24.45 -13.33 -0.79
N HIS A 117 24.76 -12.05 -1.03
CA HIS A 117 26.14 -11.55 -0.94
C HIS A 117 26.68 -11.58 0.50
N GLN A 118 25.82 -11.42 1.50
CA GLN A 118 26.20 -11.52 2.92
C GLN A 118 26.25 -12.96 3.45
N LYS A 119 25.98 -13.98 2.61
CA LYS A 119 25.85 -15.39 3.02
C LYS A 119 24.87 -15.61 4.19
N GLU A 120 23.86 -14.75 4.33
CA GLU A 120 22.87 -14.89 5.39
C GLU A 120 21.85 -15.98 5.06
N TYR A 121 21.32 -16.61 6.11
CA TYR A 121 20.30 -17.65 6.01
C TYR A 121 19.03 -17.08 5.35
N MET A 122 18.66 -17.64 4.20
CA MET A 122 17.57 -17.14 3.34
C MET A 122 16.17 -17.52 3.86
N GLY A 123 16.08 -18.10 5.06
CA GLY A 123 14.82 -18.53 5.68
C GLY A 123 14.25 -19.85 5.14
N PHE A 124 14.93 -20.50 4.20
CA PHE A 124 14.61 -21.87 3.80
C PHE A 124 15.07 -22.82 4.91
N GLU A 125 14.14 -23.49 5.59
CA GLU A 125 14.48 -24.64 6.41
C GLU A 125 15.20 -25.68 5.55
N ASN A 126 16.23 -26.32 6.13
CA ASN A 126 16.97 -27.36 5.42
C ASN A 126 16.03 -28.51 5.11
N LEU A 127 15.74 -28.73 3.82
CA LEU A 127 14.97 -29.86 3.31
C LEU A 127 15.57 -31.23 3.70
N CYS A 128 16.82 -31.25 4.20
CA CYS A 128 17.52 -32.43 4.70
C CYS A 128 17.35 -32.69 6.21
N LYS A 129 16.52 -31.93 6.94
CA LYS A 129 15.98 -32.37 8.23
C LYS A 129 14.67 -33.12 7.98
N ALA A 130 14.80 -34.35 7.51
CA ALA A 130 13.76 -35.38 7.56
C ALA A 130 14.22 -36.46 8.54
#